data_AF-A0A9X8VEM2-F1
#
_entry.id   AF-A0A9X8VEM2-F1
#
_cell.length_a   1.000
_cell.length_b   1.000
_cell.length_c   1.000
_cell.angle_alpha   90.00
_cell.angle_beta   90.00
_cell.angle_gamma   90.00
#
_symmetry.space_group_name_H-M   'P 1'
#
loop_
_entity.id
_entity.type
_entity.pdbx_description
1 polymer ?
#
loop_
_entity_poly.entity_id
_entity_poly.type
_entity_poly.pdbx_seq_one_letter_code
_entity_poly.pdbx_strand_id
1 'polypeptide(L)'
;MNARSYQELLNSKQRLALFLFLIMNAASSVFTLLFPFRDTPAFTLPLLCIPLFCLVAALFSLQTPRKYLCKLNLFASVLGLLWAAHIYVKSQYCLPNNQDFLLISLFSIFFISAISLTDNFTAFCLHAVPSAMMILALDGMHNTLRILFTTLLPIIAFSIHHLMLKRSEIFTHALVANLYNERDKFNNLSMLDPLTGLYNRRGLENKITMLLEPQTGRHYVLLLDIDHFKVYNDSYGHAMGDRAL
;
A
#
# COMPACT_ATOMS: atom_id res chain seq x y z
N MET A 1 0.71 11.93 -11.96
CA MET A 1 0.04 10.67 -11.61
C MET A 1 -1.37 11.02 -11.13
N ASN A 2 -2.42 10.65 -11.87
CA ASN A 2 -3.80 11.06 -11.51
C ASN A 2 -4.29 10.25 -10.30
N ALA A 3 -5.11 10.85 -9.44
CA ALA A 3 -5.63 10.20 -8.21
C ALA A 3 -6.27 8.82 -8.48
N ARG A 4 -6.90 8.66 -9.65
CA ARG A 4 -7.48 7.40 -10.13
C ARG A 4 -6.44 6.29 -10.31
N SER A 5 -5.28 6.61 -10.88
CA SER A 5 -4.17 5.66 -11.10
C SER A 5 -3.55 5.20 -9.76
N TYR A 6 -3.46 6.08 -8.77
CA TYR A 6 -3.01 5.73 -7.42
C TYR A 6 -3.99 4.75 -6.73
N GLN A 7 -5.29 5.03 -6.79
CA GLN A 7 -6.32 4.15 -6.21
C GLN A 7 -6.38 2.77 -6.88
N GLU A 8 -6.17 2.70 -8.20
CA GLU A 8 -6.07 1.45 -8.93
C GLU A 8 -4.85 0.62 -8.49
N LEU A 9 -3.70 1.27 -8.31
CA LEU A 9 -2.48 0.62 -7.82
C LEU A 9 -2.68 0.08 -6.39
N LEU A 10 -3.26 0.88 -5.50
CA LEU A 10 -3.54 0.50 -4.12
C LEU A 10 -4.51 -0.69 -4.04
N ASN A 11 -5.59 -0.66 -4.83
CA ASN A 11 -6.53 -1.77 -4.92
C ASN A 11 -5.87 -3.04 -5.47
N SER A 12 -4.97 -2.91 -6.47
CA SER A 12 -4.23 -4.05 -7.01
C SER A 12 -3.31 -4.68 -5.96
N LYS A 13 -2.59 -3.87 -5.18
CA LYS A 13 -1.74 -4.32 -4.07
C LYS A 13 -2.55 -5.07 -3.02
N GLN A 14 -3.66 -4.50 -2.57
CA GLN A 14 -4.54 -5.13 -1.56
C GLN A 14 -5.15 -6.44 -2.07
N ARG A 15 -5.52 -6.50 -3.34
CA ARG A 15 -6.01 -7.73 -3.99
C ARG A 15 -4.95 -8.83 -3.97
N LEU A 16 -3.71 -8.51 -4.33
CA LEU A 16 -2.62 -9.49 -4.35
C LEU A 16 -2.31 -10.01 -2.93
N ALA A 17 -2.27 -9.12 -1.94
CA ALA A 17 -2.09 -9.48 -0.53
C ALA A 17 -3.20 -10.43 -0.05
N LEU A 18 -4.45 -10.16 -0.41
CA LEU A 18 -5.59 -11.04 -0.08
C LEU A 18 -5.43 -12.44 -0.67
N PHE A 19 -5.12 -12.55 -1.97
CA PHE A 19 -4.96 -13.87 -2.60
C PHE A 19 -3.76 -14.62 -2.05
N LEU A 20 -2.63 -13.94 -1.81
CA LEU A 20 -1.47 -14.54 -1.17
C LEU A 20 -1.82 -15.09 0.22
N PHE A 21 -2.55 -14.31 1.03
CA PHE A 21 -3.01 -14.72 2.35
C PHE A 21 -3.91 -15.97 2.31
N LEU A 22 -4.88 -16.00 1.40
CA LEU A 22 -5.78 -17.16 1.24
C LEU A 22 -5.03 -18.40 0.76
N ILE A 23 -4.12 -18.25 -0.21
CA ILE A 23 -3.30 -19.35 -0.75
C ILE A 23 -2.40 -19.93 0.35
N MET A 24 -1.70 -19.09 1.11
CA MET A 24 -0.82 -19.55 2.19
C MET A 24 -1.59 -20.31 3.28
N ASN A 25 -2.77 -19.83 3.68
CA ASN A 25 -3.61 -20.54 4.64
C ASN A 25 -4.15 -21.87 4.10
N ALA A 26 -4.63 -21.89 2.85
CA ALA A 26 -5.11 -23.11 2.22
C ALA A 26 -3.99 -24.15 2.09
N ALA A 27 -2.82 -23.73 1.58
CA ALA A 27 -1.65 -24.59 1.41
C ALA A 27 -1.15 -25.14 2.75
N SER A 28 -1.03 -24.29 3.78
CA SER A 28 -0.61 -24.74 5.11
C SER A 28 -1.62 -25.72 5.72
N SER A 29 -2.91 -25.46 5.60
CA SER A 29 -3.94 -26.36 6.12
C SER A 29 -3.97 -27.70 5.39
N VAL A 30 -3.84 -27.70 4.06
CA VAL A 30 -3.75 -28.93 3.26
C VAL A 30 -2.48 -29.71 3.62
N PHE A 31 -1.36 -29.03 3.81
CA PHE A 31 -0.13 -29.67 4.26
C PHE A 31 -0.31 -30.35 5.62
N THR A 32 -0.90 -29.67 6.60
CA THR A 32 -1.19 -30.25 7.93
C THR A 32 -2.14 -31.45 7.85
N LEU A 33 -3.08 -31.47 6.89
CA LEU A 33 -3.98 -32.62 6.67
C LEU A 33 -3.24 -33.83 6.08
N LEU A 34 -2.33 -33.59 5.14
CA LEU A 34 -1.57 -34.65 4.47
C LEU A 34 -0.43 -35.20 5.35
N PHE A 35 0.16 -34.35 6.18
CA PHE A 35 1.30 -34.66 7.04
C PHE A 35 0.95 -34.32 8.50
N PRO A 36 0.13 -35.14 9.17
CA PRO A 36 -0.29 -34.87 10.54
C PRO A 36 0.89 -34.92 11.51
N PHE A 37 0.84 -34.02 12.51
CA PHE A 37 1.80 -34.01 13.59
C PHE A 37 1.55 -35.20 14.54
N ARG A 38 2.45 -36.20 14.48
CA ARG A 38 2.35 -37.53 15.15
C ARG A 38 1.14 -38.36 14.68
N ASP A 39 1.18 -39.68 14.92
CA ASP A 39 0.17 -40.67 14.45
C ASP A 39 -1.19 -40.60 15.16
N THR A 40 -1.55 -39.44 15.73
CA THR A 40 -2.86 -39.19 16.36
C THR A 40 -3.83 -38.62 15.30
N PRO A 41 -5.17 -38.76 15.44
CA PRO A 41 -6.10 -38.47 14.36
C PRO A 41 -5.80 -37.13 13.67
N ALA A 42 -5.55 -37.21 12.37
CA ALA A 42 -5.06 -36.11 11.53
C ALA A 42 -6.12 -35.01 11.32
N PHE A 43 -7.39 -35.38 11.40
CA PHE A 43 -8.50 -34.59 10.92
C PHE A 43 -9.23 -33.92 12.07
N THR A 44 -9.18 -32.58 12.09
CA THR A 44 -10.05 -31.77 12.96
C THR A 44 -11.03 -31.01 12.09
N LEU A 45 -12.27 -30.85 12.55
CA LEU A 45 -13.29 -30.09 11.83
C LEU A 45 -12.81 -28.68 11.43
N PRO A 46 -12.17 -27.88 12.31
CA PRO A 46 -11.68 -26.56 11.93
C PRO A 46 -10.65 -26.60 10.79
N LEU A 47 -9.76 -27.62 10.80
CA LEU A 47 -8.73 -27.77 9.77
C LEU A 47 -9.33 -28.13 8.39
N LEU A 48 -10.42 -28.90 8.35
CA LEU A 48 -11.14 -29.17 7.09
C LEU A 48 -11.87 -27.93 6.56
N CYS A 49 -12.34 -27.05 7.45
CA CYS A 49 -13.03 -25.82 7.08
C CYS A 49 -12.12 -24.76 6.46
N ILE A 50 -10.83 -24.70 6.83
CA ILE A 50 -9.89 -23.67 6.34
C ILE A 50 -9.75 -23.65 4.81
N PRO A 51 -9.40 -24.76 4.11
CA PRO A 51 -9.21 -24.72 2.66
C PRO A 51 -10.54 -24.46 1.92
N LEU A 52 -11.66 -24.97 2.43
CA LEU A 52 -12.99 -24.69 1.89
C LEU A 52 -13.33 -23.19 2.01
N PHE A 53 -13.09 -22.61 3.19
CA PHE A 53 -13.28 -21.18 3.41
C PHE A 53 -12.39 -20.36 2.48
N CYS A 54 -11.11 -20.71 2.34
CA CYS A 54 -10.20 -20.01 1.43
C CYS A 54 -10.67 -20.04 -0.02
N LEU A 55 -11.17 -21.19 -0.50
CA LEU A 55 -11.71 -21.34 -1.85
C LEU A 55 -12.94 -20.45 -2.05
N VAL A 56 -13.91 -20.51 -1.13
CA VAL A 56 -15.14 -19.70 -1.20
C VAL A 56 -14.81 -18.20 -1.11
N ALA A 57 -13.91 -17.81 -0.21
CA ALA A 57 -13.44 -16.44 -0.03
C ALA A 57 -12.72 -15.91 -1.29
N ALA A 58 -11.92 -16.74 -1.95
CA ALA A 58 -11.25 -16.40 -3.20
C ALA A 58 -12.27 -16.19 -4.33
N LEU A 59 -13.22 -17.11 -4.51
CA LEU A 59 -14.28 -17.00 -5.53
C LEU A 59 -15.16 -15.77 -5.29
N PHE A 60 -15.59 -15.53 -4.05
CA PHE A 60 -16.33 -14.33 -3.67
C PHE A 60 -15.54 -13.05 -3.96
N SER A 61 -14.23 -13.07 -3.74
CA SER A 61 -13.36 -11.92 -3.99
C SER A 61 -13.14 -11.63 -5.48
N LEU A 62 -13.15 -12.67 -6.32
CA LEU A 62 -13.15 -12.52 -7.78
C LEU A 62 -14.48 -11.94 -8.29
N GLN A 63 -15.61 -12.37 -7.74
CA GLN A 63 -16.95 -11.89 -8.15
C GLN A 63 -17.23 -10.44 -7.72
N THR A 64 -16.65 -10.00 -6.59
CA THR A 64 -16.90 -8.65 -6.05
C THR A 64 -15.59 -7.85 -5.95
N PRO A 65 -15.09 -7.26 -7.03
CA PRO A 65 -13.75 -6.66 -7.08
C PRO A 65 -13.67 -5.27 -6.44
N ARG A 66 -14.13 -5.13 -5.19
CA ARG A 66 -14.11 -3.89 -4.40
C ARG A 66 -13.82 -4.20 -2.93
N LYS A 67 -13.31 -3.19 -2.22
CA LYS A 67 -13.10 -3.20 -0.76
C LYS A 67 -12.23 -4.36 -0.26
N TYR A 68 -11.13 -4.67 -0.96
CA TYR A 68 -10.23 -5.78 -0.61
C TYR A 68 -9.68 -5.70 0.81
N LEU A 69 -9.36 -4.51 1.32
CA LEU A 69 -8.91 -4.33 2.71
C LEU A 69 -9.94 -4.77 3.75
N CYS A 70 -11.23 -4.44 3.54
CA CYS A 70 -12.29 -4.83 4.47
C CYS A 70 -12.48 -6.36 4.48
N LYS A 71 -12.46 -6.97 3.30
CA LYS A 71 -12.49 -8.43 3.15
C LYS A 71 -11.29 -9.10 3.80
N LEU A 72 -10.10 -8.52 3.63
CA LEU A 72 -8.87 -9.02 4.24
C LEU A 72 -8.99 -9.10 5.76
N ASN A 73 -9.44 -8.01 6.40
CA ASN A 73 -9.61 -7.99 7.86
C ASN A 73 -10.66 -9.02 8.33
N LEU A 74 -11.79 -9.12 7.60
CA LEU A 74 -12.83 -10.10 7.91
C LEU A 74 -12.30 -11.53 7.80
N PHE A 75 -11.65 -11.87 6.69
CA PHE A 75 -11.12 -13.22 6.44
C PHE A 75 -9.98 -13.56 7.39
N ALA A 76 -9.13 -12.58 7.73
CA ALA A 76 -8.07 -12.73 8.71
C ALA A 76 -8.62 -13.10 10.08
N SER A 77 -9.69 -12.43 10.52
CA SER A 77 -10.35 -12.75 11.78
C SER A 77 -10.94 -14.17 11.79
N VAL A 78 -11.63 -14.56 10.71
CA VAL A 78 -12.22 -15.91 10.60
C VAL A 78 -11.14 -16.99 10.61
N LEU A 79 -10.09 -16.83 9.79
CA LEU A 79 -9.00 -17.79 9.70
C LEU A 79 -8.19 -17.87 11.00
N GLY A 80 -7.97 -16.73 11.68
CA GLY A 80 -7.29 -16.70 12.98
C GLY A 80 -8.05 -17.49 14.05
N LEU A 81 -9.39 -17.39 14.07
CA LEU A 81 -10.25 -18.17 14.96
C LEU A 81 -10.28 -19.66 14.59
N LEU A 82 -10.30 -20.00 13.30
CA LEU A 82 -10.26 -21.38 12.83
C LEU A 82 -8.92 -22.06 13.21
N TRP A 83 -7.79 -21.37 13.06
CA TRP A 83 -6.50 -21.88 13.52
C TRP A 83 -6.45 -22.04 15.03
N ALA A 84 -6.96 -21.08 15.80
CA ALA A 84 -7.06 -21.20 17.25
C ALA A 84 -7.91 -22.41 17.67
N ALA A 85 -9.06 -22.62 17.01
CA ALA A 85 -9.92 -23.77 17.27
C ALA A 85 -9.24 -25.11 16.88
N HIS A 86 -8.51 -25.14 15.77
CA HIS A 86 -7.71 -26.30 15.37
C HIS A 86 -6.65 -26.64 16.42
N ILE A 87 -5.89 -25.65 16.87
CA ILE A 87 -4.84 -25.82 17.89
C ILE A 87 -5.45 -26.38 19.18
N TYR A 88 -6.57 -25.82 19.64
CA TYR A 88 -7.27 -26.32 20.83
C TYR A 88 -7.64 -27.80 20.71
N VAL A 89 -8.36 -28.18 19.66
CA VAL A 89 -8.81 -29.56 19.46
C VAL A 89 -7.63 -30.50 19.30
N LYS A 90 -6.64 -30.17 18.47
CA LYS A 90 -5.48 -31.04 18.23
C LYS A 90 -4.60 -31.18 19.47
N SER A 91 -4.48 -30.14 20.29
CA SER A 91 -3.66 -30.19 21.52
C SER A 91 -4.12 -31.27 22.52
N GLN A 92 -5.43 -31.57 22.56
CA GLN A 92 -6.00 -32.62 23.42
C GLN A 92 -5.54 -34.01 23.03
N TYR A 93 -5.27 -34.25 21.73
CA TYR A 93 -4.79 -35.53 21.22
C TYR A 93 -3.26 -35.67 21.29
N CYS A 94 -2.54 -34.61 21.61
CA CYS A 94 -1.07 -34.60 21.69
C CYS A 94 -0.52 -34.74 23.12
N LEU A 95 -1.38 -35.01 24.10
CA LEU A 95 -0.98 -35.23 25.50
C LEU A 95 -0.19 -36.54 25.65
N PRO A 96 0.80 -36.60 26.56
CA PRO A 96 1.17 -35.60 27.56
C PRO A 96 2.16 -34.53 27.08
N ASN A 97 2.80 -34.70 25.91
CA ASN A 97 3.82 -33.76 25.39
C ASN A 97 3.32 -32.99 24.16
N ASN A 98 2.52 -31.95 24.37
CA ASN A 98 1.92 -31.10 23.34
C ASN A 98 2.76 -29.85 22.97
N GLN A 99 3.88 -29.60 23.67
CA GLN A 99 4.64 -28.35 23.56
C GLN A 99 5.25 -28.11 22.17
N ASP A 100 5.82 -29.15 21.56
CA ASP A 100 6.40 -29.07 20.22
C ASP A 100 5.35 -28.64 19.18
N PHE A 101 4.15 -29.21 19.29
CA PHE A 101 3.02 -28.88 18.43
C PHE A 101 2.60 -27.42 18.58
N LEU A 102 2.48 -26.92 19.81
CA LEU A 102 2.12 -25.54 20.10
C LEU A 102 3.13 -24.55 19.51
N LEU A 103 4.43 -24.82 19.67
CA LEU A 103 5.49 -23.96 19.14
C LEU A 103 5.56 -23.98 17.60
N ILE A 104 5.48 -25.16 16.98
CA ILE A 104 5.47 -25.26 15.51
C ILE A 104 4.24 -24.55 14.93
N SER A 105 3.09 -24.68 15.58
CA SER A 105 1.86 -23.97 15.19
C SER A 105 2.04 -22.45 15.29
N LEU A 106 2.66 -21.97 16.38
CA LEU A 106 2.97 -20.56 16.57
C LEU A 106 3.82 -20.02 15.42
N PHE A 107 4.95 -20.68 15.12
CA PHE A 107 5.85 -20.26 14.05
C PHE A 107 5.16 -20.27 12.69
N SER A 108 4.37 -21.31 12.39
CA SER A 108 3.65 -21.43 11.11
C SER A 108 2.67 -20.27 10.92
N ILE A 109 1.88 -19.94 11.95
CA ILE A 109 0.88 -18.87 11.89
C ILE A 109 1.55 -17.49 11.75
N PHE A 110 2.61 -17.23 12.52
CA PHE A 110 3.37 -15.99 12.39
C PHE A 110 4.07 -15.89 11.04
N PHE A 111 4.58 -16.99 10.48
CA PHE A 111 5.22 -17.02 9.16
C PHE A 111 4.22 -16.67 8.05
N ILE A 112 3.04 -17.32 8.05
CA ILE A 112 1.96 -17.02 7.11
C ILE A 112 1.57 -15.55 7.21
N SER A 113 1.33 -15.07 8.44
CA SER A 113 0.91 -13.69 8.69
C SER A 113 1.96 -12.67 8.25
N ALA A 114 3.23 -12.94 8.53
CA ALA A 114 4.33 -12.01 8.25
C ALA A 114 4.55 -11.81 6.74
N ILE A 115 4.42 -12.87 5.95
CA ILE A 115 4.62 -12.84 4.49
C ILE A 115 3.43 -12.21 3.77
N SER A 116 2.22 -12.52 4.21
CA SER A 116 1.01 -12.16 3.45
C SER A 116 0.34 -10.87 3.91
N LEU A 117 0.60 -10.42 5.15
CA LEU A 117 -0.05 -9.27 5.77
C LEU A 117 0.93 -8.13 6.08
N THR A 118 2.05 -8.05 5.36
CA THR A 118 3.17 -7.15 5.68
C THR A 118 2.76 -5.69 5.83
N ASP A 119 1.88 -5.21 4.95
CA ASP A 119 1.39 -3.83 4.95
C ASP A 119 0.11 -3.62 5.79
N ASN A 120 -0.47 -4.68 6.35
CA ASN A 120 -1.80 -4.66 6.96
C ASN A 120 -1.74 -5.10 8.42
N PHE A 121 -1.23 -4.21 9.29
CA PHE A 121 -1.05 -4.48 10.72
C PHE A 121 -2.33 -4.98 11.42
N THR A 122 -3.48 -4.42 11.08
CA THR A 122 -4.76 -4.82 11.67
C THR A 122 -5.14 -6.25 11.29
N ALA A 123 -5.03 -6.62 10.01
CA ALA A 123 -5.25 -7.98 9.55
C ALA A 123 -4.27 -8.96 10.20
N PHE A 124 -2.99 -8.58 10.33
CA PHE A 124 -1.96 -9.37 11.01
C PHE A 124 -2.38 -9.71 12.45
N CYS A 125 -2.80 -8.70 13.23
CA CYS A 125 -3.26 -8.93 14.60
C CYS A 125 -4.52 -9.80 14.65
N LEU A 126 -5.50 -9.56 13.78
CA LEU A 126 -6.75 -10.33 13.73
C LEU A 126 -6.51 -11.82 13.42
N HIS A 127 -5.47 -12.14 12.65
CA HIS A 127 -5.10 -13.51 12.33
C HIS A 127 -4.22 -14.17 13.41
N ALA A 128 -3.14 -13.51 13.83
CA ALA A 128 -2.11 -14.12 14.67
C ALA A 128 -2.47 -14.14 16.16
N VAL A 129 -3.10 -13.08 16.69
CA VAL A 129 -3.37 -12.92 18.12
C VAL A 129 -4.29 -14.02 18.69
N PRO A 130 -5.43 -14.39 18.04
CA PRO A 130 -6.28 -15.44 18.58
C PRO A 130 -5.55 -16.77 18.78
N SER A 131 -4.69 -17.15 17.82
CA SER A 131 -3.91 -18.38 17.89
C SER A 131 -2.79 -18.30 18.94
N ALA A 132 -2.10 -17.16 19.03
CA ALA A 132 -1.09 -16.91 20.06
C ALA A 132 -1.68 -16.97 21.47
N MET A 133 -2.86 -16.37 21.68
CA MET A 133 -3.57 -16.43 22.96
C MET A 133 -4.00 -17.85 23.31
N MET A 134 -4.51 -18.61 22.33
CA MET A 134 -4.86 -20.02 22.54
C MET A 134 -3.64 -20.85 22.93
N ILE A 135 -2.50 -20.64 22.26
CA ILE A 135 -1.25 -21.33 22.58
C ILE A 135 -0.77 -21.00 23.99
N LEU A 136 -0.81 -19.72 24.39
CA LEU A 136 -0.43 -19.29 25.73
C LEU A 136 -1.33 -19.93 26.80
N ALA A 137 -2.63 -20.06 26.54
CA ALA A 137 -3.57 -20.70 27.45
C ALA A 137 -3.33 -22.21 27.60
N LEU A 138 -2.84 -22.89 26.55
CA LEU A 138 -2.65 -24.34 26.52
C LEU A 138 -1.26 -24.82 26.98
N ASP A 139 -0.25 -23.94 26.96
CA ASP A 139 1.14 -24.30 27.30
C ASP A 139 1.33 -24.64 28.79
N GLY A 140 0.40 -24.26 29.67
CA GLY A 140 0.48 -24.62 31.10
C GLY A 140 1.70 -24.01 31.80
N MET A 141 2.16 -22.86 31.34
CA MET A 141 3.29 -22.08 31.86
C MET A 141 4.70 -22.66 31.65
N HIS A 142 4.88 -23.74 30.87
CA HIS A 142 6.18 -24.39 30.68
C HIS A 142 7.17 -23.54 29.86
N ASN A 143 6.71 -22.91 28.79
CA ASN A 143 7.50 -22.14 27.84
C ASN A 143 7.02 -20.68 27.73
N THR A 144 6.37 -20.16 28.78
CA THR A 144 5.76 -18.81 28.80
C THR A 144 6.66 -17.73 28.23
N LEU A 145 7.92 -17.65 28.70
CA LEU A 145 8.87 -16.63 28.24
C LEU A 145 9.18 -16.75 26.75
N ARG A 146 9.30 -17.99 26.24
CA ARG A 146 9.58 -18.24 24.83
C ARG A 146 8.37 -17.88 23.97
N ILE A 147 7.15 -18.21 24.40
CA ILE A 147 5.91 -17.85 23.71
C ILE A 147 5.73 -16.32 23.71
N LEU A 148 5.94 -15.66 24.85
CA LEU A 148 5.88 -14.20 24.93
C LEU A 148 6.91 -13.54 24.01
N PHE A 149 8.17 -14.01 24.02
CA PHE A 149 9.20 -13.45 23.15
C PHE A 149 8.87 -13.65 21.65
N THR A 150 8.46 -14.86 21.26
CA THR A 150 8.12 -15.20 19.87
C THR A 150 6.86 -14.50 19.36
N THR A 151 5.94 -14.13 20.25
CA THR A 151 4.74 -13.34 19.89
C THR A 151 5.04 -11.84 19.84
N LEU A 152 5.78 -11.31 20.81
CA LEU A 152 6.10 -9.89 20.89
C LEU A 152 7.05 -9.44 19.79
N LEU A 153 8.04 -10.25 19.42
CA LEU A 153 9.05 -9.87 18.42
C LEU A 153 8.42 -9.49 17.05
N PRO A 154 7.56 -10.33 16.43
CA PRO A 154 6.84 -9.94 15.23
C PRO A 154 5.92 -8.74 15.44
N ILE A 155 5.21 -8.64 16.56
CA ILE A 155 4.30 -7.52 16.83
C ILE A 155 5.06 -6.18 16.83
N ILE A 156 6.21 -6.13 17.52
CA ILE A 156 7.08 -4.95 17.56
C ILE A 156 7.63 -4.66 16.16
N ALA A 157 8.15 -5.68 15.47
CA ALA A 157 8.69 -5.53 14.12
C ALA A 157 7.65 -4.96 13.14
N PHE A 158 6.42 -5.49 13.15
CA PHE A 158 5.32 -5.00 12.32
C PHE A 158 4.84 -3.61 12.71
N SER A 159 4.85 -3.27 14.01
CA SER A 159 4.52 -1.92 14.48
C SER A 159 5.53 -0.89 13.96
N ILE A 160 6.82 -1.20 14.03
CA ILE A 160 7.89 -0.34 13.50
C ILE A 160 7.79 -0.24 11.98
N HIS A 161 7.60 -1.37 11.28
CA HIS A 161 7.44 -1.39 9.83
C HIS A 161 6.25 -0.52 9.37
N HIS A 162 5.10 -0.63 10.05
CA HIS A 162 3.93 0.19 9.78
C HIS A 162 4.21 1.69 9.97
N LEU A 163 4.90 2.06 11.05
CA LEU A 163 5.30 3.44 11.29
C LEU A 163 6.27 3.96 10.22
N MET A 164 7.22 3.13 9.80
CA MET A 164 8.18 3.46 8.75
C MET A 164 7.48 3.71 7.42
N LEU A 165 6.54 2.85 7.03
CA LEU A 165 5.73 3.05 5.82
C LEU A 165 4.94 4.36 5.89
N LYS A 166 4.26 4.63 7.00
CA LYS A 166 3.50 5.88 7.19
C LYS A 166 4.39 7.12 7.10
N ARG A 167 5.60 7.07 7.68
CA ARG A 167 6.58 8.16 7.56
C ARG A 167 7.06 8.34 6.13
N SER A 168 7.32 7.24 5.42
CA SER A 168 7.76 7.29 4.03
C SER A 168 6.69 7.92 3.14
N GLU A 169 5.42 7.56 3.31
CA GLU A 169 4.32 8.15 2.55
C GLU A 169 4.21 9.67 2.77
N ILE A 170 4.26 10.11 4.04
CA ILE A 170 4.25 11.55 4.37
C ILE A 170 5.41 12.28 3.70
N PHE A 171 6.61 11.71 3.77
CA PHE A 171 7.80 12.29 3.14
C PHE A 171 7.67 12.37 1.61
N THR A 172 7.21 11.30 0.96
CA THR A 172 6.98 11.28 -0.48
C THR A 172 5.96 12.33 -0.90
N HIS A 173 4.86 12.49 -0.15
CA HIS A 173 3.86 13.53 -0.43
C HIS A 173 4.44 14.94 -0.30
N ALA A 174 5.23 15.20 0.74
CA ALA A 174 5.90 16.49 0.92
C ALA A 174 6.90 16.78 -0.23
N LEU A 175 7.69 15.78 -0.63
CA LEU A 175 8.64 15.91 -1.73
C LEU A 175 7.92 16.21 -3.05
N VAL A 176 6.85 15.48 -3.35
CA VAL A 176 6.04 15.69 -4.56
C VAL A 176 5.42 17.10 -4.56
N ALA A 177 4.89 17.56 -3.43
CA ALA A 177 4.34 18.91 -3.32
C ALA A 177 5.42 19.99 -3.56
N ASN A 178 6.62 19.82 -3.02
CA ASN A 178 7.75 20.72 -3.26
C ASN A 178 8.16 20.73 -4.74
N LEU A 179 8.22 19.57 -5.39
CA LEU A 179 8.51 19.48 -6.83
C LEU A 179 7.48 20.23 -7.67
N TYR A 180 6.19 20.13 -7.33
CA TYR A 180 5.15 20.89 -8.02
C TYR A 180 5.31 22.40 -7.81
N ASN A 181 5.58 22.85 -6.59
CA ASN A 181 5.80 24.27 -6.29
C ASN A 181 7.01 24.84 -7.05
N GLU A 182 8.14 24.12 -7.09
CA GLU A 182 9.31 24.54 -7.86
C GLU A 182 9.03 24.55 -9.36
N ARG A 183 8.32 23.53 -9.89
CA ARG A 183 7.89 23.51 -11.29
C ARG A 183 7.02 24.72 -11.63
N ASP A 184 6.12 25.12 -10.75
CA ASP A 184 5.25 26.28 -10.96
C ASP A 184 6.04 27.59 -10.92
N LYS A 185 7.01 27.73 -10.01
CA LYS A 185 7.93 28.88 -10.00
C LYS A 185 8.72 28.99 -11.31
N PHE A 186 9.34 27.91 -11.77
CA PHE A 186 10.07 27.90 -13.05
C PHE A 186 9.16 28.17 -14.24
N ASN A 187 7.95 27.61 -14.24
CA ASN A 187 6.97 27.86 -15.29
C ASN A 187 6.54 29.33 -15.34
N ASN A 188 6.37 29.98 -14.17
CA ASN A 188 6.06 31.40 -14.08
C ASN A 188 7.23 32.29 -14.51
N LEU A 189 8.47 31.96 -14.12
CA LEU A 189 9.68 32.66 -14.58
C LEU A 189 9.85 32.54 -16.10
N SER A 190 9.46 31.40 -16.68
CA SER A 190 9.48 31.16 -18.13
C SER A 190 8.37 31.89 -18.91
N MET A 191 7.52 32.71 -18.28
CA MET A 191 6.48 33.47 -18.98
C MET A 191 6.94 34.83 -19.50
N LEU A 192 8.12 35.30 -19.08
CA LEU A 192 8.67 36.57 -19.51
C LEU A 192 9.75 36.35 -20.57
N ASP A 193 9.85 37.28 -21.50
CA ASP A 193 10.99 37.41 -22.40
C ASP A 193 12.16 38.02 -21.61
N PRO A 194 13.34 37.38 -21.56
CA PRO A 194 14.44 37.82 -20.71
C PRO A 194 15.08 39.13 -21.18
N LEU A 195 14.89 39.51 -22.45
CA LEU A 195 15.47 40.73 -23.01
C LEU A 195 14.62 41.96 -22.66
N THR A 196 13.31 41.86 -22.85
CA THR A 196 12.38 42.99 -22.68
C THR A 196 11.68 43.01 -21.31
N GLY A 197 11.67 41.89 -20.58
CA GLY A 197 10.91 41.72 -19.34
C GLY A 197 9.39 41.66 -19.54
N LEU A 198 8.91 41.72 -20.79
CA LEU A 198 7.49 41.59 -21.14
C LEU A 198 7.06 40.12 -21.17
N TYR A 199 5.75 39.86 -21.20
CA TYR A 199 5.27 38.49 -21.43
C TYR A 199 5.73 38.00 -22.80
N ASN A 200 6.38 36.83 -22.82
CA ASN A 200 6.65 36.14 -24.06
C ASN A 200 5.35 35.56 -24.64
N ARG A 201 5.43 34.96 -25.83
CA ARG A 201 4.27 34.37 -26.52
C ARG A 201 3.43 33.45 -25.61
N ARG A 202 4.08 32.63 -24.78
CA ARG A 202 3.40 31.70 -23.85
C ARG A 202 2.73 32.44 -22.69
N GLY A 203 3.38 33.48 -22.15
CA GLY A 203 2.80 34.37 -21.16
C GLY A 203 1.56 35.12 -21.67
N LEU A 204 1.63 35.61 -22.92
CA LEU A 204 0.51 36.27 -23.59
C LEU A 204 -0.67 35.32 -23.79
N GLU A 205 -0.43 34.12 -24.33
CA GLU A 205 -1.47 33.09 -24.54
C GLU A 205 -2.18 32.72 -23.22
N ASN A 206 -1.43 32.54 -22.13
CA ASN A 206 -2.01 32.30 -20.80
C ASN A 206 -2.89 33.45 -20.32
N LYS A 207 -2.44 34.71 -20.48
CA LYS A 207 -3.21 35.89 -20.06
C LYS A 207 -4.46 36.10 -20.89
N ILE A 208 -4.39 35.91 -22.21
CA ILE A 208 -5.56 35.97 -23.09
C ILE A 208 -6.59 34.93 -22.66
N THR A 209 -6.17 33.70 -22.35
CA THR A 209 -7.08 32.63 -21.90
C THR A 209 -7.80 32.99 -20.60
N MET A 210 -7.10 33.59 -19.62
CA MET A 210 -7.71 34.09 -18.38
C MET A 210 -8.69 35.25 -18.60
N LEU A 211 -8.40 36.14 -19.56
CA LEU A 211 -9.26 37.28 -19.89
C LEU A 211 -10.54 36.87 -20.63
N LEU A 212 -10.54 35.71 -21.29
CA LEU A 212 -11.68 35.16 -22.03
C LEU A 212 -12.64 34.31 -21.17
N GLU A 213 -12.33 34.07 -19.88
CA GLU A 213 -13.32 33.58 -18.91
C GLU A 213 -14.51 34.55 -18.82
N PRO A 214 -15.72 34.10 -18.44
CA PRO A 214 -16.96 34.88 -18.60
C PRO A 214 -17.00 36.09 -17.65
N GLN A 215 -16.23 37.12 -17.98
CA GLN A 215 -16.35 38.47 -17.48
C GLN A 215 -16.96 39.30 -18.60
N THR A 216 -18.05 39.98 -18.26
CA THR A 216 -18.77 40.85 -19.17
C THR A 216 -17.95 42.10 -19.49
N GLY A 217 -17.26 42.13 -20.64
CA GLY A 217 -16.49 43.28 -21.13
C GLY A 217 -16.08 43.15 -22.60
N ARG A 218 -15.76 44.26 -23.28
CA ARG A 218 -15.12 44.26 -24.61
C ARG A 218 -13.60 44.31 -24.45
N HIS A 219 -12.88 43.46 -25.17
CA HIS A 219 -11.42 43.43 -25.21
C HIS A 219 -10.90 43.94 -26.56
N TYR A 220 -9.78 44.66 -26.54
CA TYR A 220 -9.08 45.14 -27.75
C TYR A 220 -7.64 44.61 -27.73
N VAL A 221 -7.09 44.28 -28.90
CA VAL A 221 -5.72 43.79 -29.07
C VAL A 221 -4.98 44.71 -30.03
N LEU A 222 -3.78 45.14 -29.65
CA LEU A 222 -2.86 45.89 -30.50
C LEU A 222 -1.64 45.02 -30.79
N LEU A 223 -1.27 44.92 -32.06
CA LEU A 223 -0.03 44.28 -32.51
C LEU A 223 0.94 45.36 -32.97
N LEU A 224 2.19 45.27 -32.54
CA LEU A 224 3.27 46.20 -32.90
C LEU A 224 4.41 45.39 -33.49
N ASP A 225 4.99 45.88 -34.58
CA ASP A 225 6.17 45.29 -35.25
C ASP A 225 7.18 46.40 -35.54
N ILE A 226 8.49 46.09 -35.52
CA ILE A 226 9.55 47.05 -35.79
C ILE A 226 9.97 46.94 -37.25
N ASP A 227 9.69 48.00 -38.01
CA ASP A 227 10.03 48.06 -39.43
C ASP A 227 11.55 47.93 -39.65
N HIS A 228 11.93 47.14 -40.67
CA HIS A 228 13.32 46.95 -41.11
C HIS A 228 14.32 46.46 -40.03
N PHE A 229 13.86 45.83 -38.93
CA PHE A 229 14.72 45.41 -37.81
C PHE A 229 15.88 44.49 -38.22
N LYS A 230 15.67 43.63 -39.24
CA LYS A 230 16.74 42.78 -39.79
C LYS A 230 17.90 43.60 -40.37
N VAL A 231 17.61 44.65 -41.13
CA VAL A 231 18.63 45.51 -41.76
C VAL A 231 19.44 46.25 -40.70
N TYR A 232 18.78 46.67 -39.60
CA TYR A 232 19.45 47.27 -38.45
C TYR A 232 20.41 46.27 -37.78
N ASN A 233 19.96 45.04 -37.51
CA ASN A 233 20.81 43.98 -36.95
C ASN A 233 22.00 43.64 -37.85
N ASP A 234 21.80 43.55 -39.17
CA ASP A 234 22.85 43.26 -40.13
C ASP A 234 23.90 44.38 -40.20
N SER A 235 23.51 45.62 -39.90
CA SER A 235 24.39 46.81 -39.97
C SER A 235 25.12 47.12 -38.66
N TYR A 236 24.49 46.89 -37.51
CA TYR A 236 25.01 47.28 -36.18
C TYR A 236 25.31 46.09 -35.26
N GLY A 237 25.00 44.88 -35.71
CA GLY A 237 25.14 43.65 -34.94
C GLY A 237 23.99 43.42 -33.96
N HIS A 238 23.75 42.15 -33.61
CA HIS A 238 22.63 41.73 -32.75
C HIS A 238 22.61 42.40 -31.38
N ALA A 239 23.78 42.68 -30.77
CA ALA A 239 23.85 43.33 -29.47
C ALA A 239 23.30 44.77 -29.48
N MET A 240 23.38 45.48 -30.61
CA MET A 240 22.75 46.80 -30.74
C MET A 240 21.24 46.67 -30.99
N GLY A 241 20.81 45.64 -31.72
CA GLY A 241 19.40 45.29 -31.86
C GLY A 241 18.72 44.99 -30.54
N ASP A 242 19.38 44.19 -29.69
CA ASP A 242 18.91 43.85 -28.35
C ASP A 242 18.72 45.10 -27.48
N ARG A 243 19.55 46.13 -27.66
CA ARG A 243 19.46 47.40 -26.93
C ARG A 243 18.38 48.35 -27.46
N ALA A 244 17.91 48.13 -28.69
CA ALA A 244 16.83 48.90 -29.29
C ALA A 244 15.44 48.40 -28.87
N LEU A 245 15.36 47.18 -28.36
CA LEU A 245 14.17 46.54 -27.77
C LEU A 245 14.00 46.92 -26.29
#